data_AF-A0A081FWK0-F1
#
_entry.id   AF-A0A081FWK0-F1
#
_cell.length_a   1.000
_cell.length_b   1.000
_cell.length_c   1.000
_cell.angle_alpha   90.00
_cell.angle_beta   90.00
_cell.angle_gamma   90.00
#
_symmetry.space_group_name_H-M   'P 1'
#
loop_
_entity.id
_entity.type
_entity.pdbx_description
1 polymer ?
#
loop_
_entity_poly.entity_id
_entity_poly.type
_entity_poly.pdbx_seq_one_letter_code
_entity_poly.pdbx_strand_id
1 'polypeptide(L)'
;MQIDTFRDIIHWTKAYHQQLSDSLKKSSDANRDEKARLLLDYLSEHEAKLARAVDAFEKSDNLKALNTWVMEYLDKKPIKSFAQIDAPFADLSAEEIIQRVEEEHRDIVELYKFLAGRAVATPAVDLLEELAALERHEAMRLSNASNMLGDI
;
A
#
# COMPACT_ATOMS: atom_id res chain seq x y z
N MET A 1 -4.33 -5.20 15.84
CA MET A 1 -2.86 -5.30 15.90
C MET A 1 -2.34 -4.03 16.56
N GLN A 2 -1.44 -4.15 17.53
CA GLN A 2 -0.74 -3.00 18.12
C GLN A 2 0.50 -2.71 17.27
N ILE A 3 0.83 -1.44 17.05
CA ILE A 3 1.96 -1.01 16.20
C ILE A 3 2.95 -0.27 17.08
N ASP A 4 4.03 -0.94 17.47
CA ASP A 4 5.01 -0.39 18.41
C ASP A 4 6.34 -0.04 17.74
N THR A 5 6.69 -0.73 16.65
CA THR A 5 7.98 -0.67 15.96
C THR A 5 7.85 -0.53 14.44
N PHE A 6 8.95 -0.23 13.74
CA PHE A 6 8.95 -0.27 12.27
C PHE A 6 8.69 -1.65 11.68
N ARG A 7 9.04 -2.73 12.39
CA ARG A 7 8.62 -4.08 12.00
C ARG A 7 7.11 -4.18 11.93
N ASP A 8 6.41 -3.63 12.92
CA ASP A 8 4.94 -3.65 12.96
C ASP A 8 4.35 -2.79 11.82
N ILE A 9 5.04 -1.72 11.42
CA ILE A 9 4.67 -0.92 10.24
C ILE A 9 4.78 -1.77 8.97
N ILE A 10 5.88 -2.51 8.78
CA ILE A 10 6.06 -3.40 7.63
C ILE A 10 5.00 -4.51 7.62
N HIS A 11 4.72 -5.10 8.79
CA HIS A 11 3.66 -6.12 8.90
C HIS A 11 2.29 -5.52 8.60
N TRP A 12 2.03 -4.30 9.06
CA TRP A 12 0.79 -3.59 8.77
C TRP A 12 0.63 -3.31 7.28
N THR A 13 1.64 -2.75 6.61
CA THR A 13 1.56 -2.43 5.18
C THR A 13 1.53 -3.69 4.32
N LYS A 14 2.28 -4.74 4.66
CA LYS A 14 2.15 -6.05 4.01
C LYS A 14 0.72 -6.58 4.09
N ALA A 15 0.13 -6.60 5.29
CA ALA A 15 -1.23 -7.06 5.48
C ALA A 15 -2.24 -6.18 4.74
N TYR A 16 -1.96 -4.87 4.66
CA TYR A 16 -2.77 -3.91 3.93
C TYR A 16 -2.82 -4.27 2.44
N HIS A 17 -1.65 -4.42 1.79
CA HIS A 17 -1.58 -4.79 0.37
C HIS A 17 -2.21 -6.17 0.09
N GLN A 18 -2.04 -7.13 1.01
CA GLN A 18 -2.68 -8.44 0.85
C GLN A 18 -4.21 -8.34 0.91
N GLN A 19 -4.77 -7.55 1.83
CA GLN A 19 -6.21 -7.35 1.91
C GLN A 19 -6.76 -6.59 0.70
N LEU A 20 -6.04 -5.58 0.22
CA LEU A 20 -6.41 -4.85 -0.98
C LEU A 20 -6.41 -5.79 -2.20
N SER A 21 -5.37 -6.62 -2.36
CA SER A 21 -5.30 -7.68 -3.37
C SER A 21 -6.52 -8.60 -3.33
N ASP A 22 -6.86 -9.12 -2.14
CA ASP A 22 -7.99 -10.02 -1.96
C ASP A 22 -9.34 -9.34 -2.28
N SER A 23 -9.50 -8.07 -1.90
CA SER A 23 -10.71 -7.29 -2.16
C SER A 23 -10.88 -6.99 -3.66
N LEU A 24 -9.80 -6.62 -4.34
CA LEU A 24 -9.76 -6.41 -5.79
C LEU A 24 -10.11 -7.70 -6.53
N LYS A 25 -9.53 -8.85 -6.11
CA LYS A 25 -9.82 -10.14 -6.74
C LYS A 25 -11.28 -10.54 -6.62
N LYS A 26 -11.83 -10.45 -5.41
CA LYS A 26 -13.26 -10.74 -5.16
C LYS A 26 -14.18 -9.82 -5.96
N SER A 27 -13.77 -8.55 -6.11
CA SER A 27 -14.55 -7.57 -6.88
C SER A 27 -14.51 -7.84 -8.38
N SER A 28 -13.40 -8.36 -8.90
CA SER A 28 -13.29 -8.79 -10.31
C SER A 28 -14.34 -9.85 -10.66
N ASP A 29 -14.55 -10.84 -9.78
CA ASP A 29 -15.52 -11.91 -10.00
C ASP A 29 -16.97 -11.41 -10.01
N ALA A 30 -17.24 -10.25 -9.40
CA ALA A 30 -18.59 -9.68 -9.24
C ALA A 30 -18.89 -8.48 -10.15
N ASN A 31 -17.87 -7.83 -10.73
CA ASN A 31 -18.04 -6.63 -11.55
C ASN A 31 -18.60 -6.98 -12.95
N ARG A 32 -19.56 -6.20 -13.43
CA ARG A 32 -20.23 -6.44 -14.72
C ARG A 32 -19.46 -5.89 -15.91
N ASP A 33 -18.66 -4.86 -15.70
CA ASP A 33 -17.87 -4.20 -16.74
C ASP A 33 -16.58 -4.98 -17.03
N GLU A 34 -16.36 -5.34 -18.30
CA GLU A 34 -15.21 -6.17 -18.70
C GLU A 34 -13.87 -5.45 -18.53
N LYS A 35 -13.81 -4.15 -18.83
CA LYS A 35 -12.63 -3.32 -18.64
C LYS A 35 -12.28 -3.23 -17.14
N ALA A 36 -13.29 -3.02 -16.30
CA ALA A 36 -13.13 -2.98 -14.85
C ALA A 36 -12.65 -4.34 -14.30
N ARG A 37 -13.20 -5.47 -14.77
CA ARG A 37 -12.72 -6.81 -14.37
C ARG A 37 -11.24 -7.04 -14.69
N LEU A 38 -10.83 -6.74 -15.92
CA LEU A 38 -9.43 -6.89 -16.33
C LEU A 38 -8.48 -6.03 -15.49
N LEU A 39 -8.89 -4.79 -15.20
CA LEU A 39 -8.14 -3.90 -14.31
C LEU A 39 -8.07 -4.46 -12.88
N LEU A 40 -9.19 -4.94 -12.32
CA LEU A 40 -9.23 -5.50 -10.96
C LEU A 40 -8.33 -6.73 -10.82
N ASP A 41 -8.32 -7.62 -11.81
CA ASP A 41 -7.42 -8.78 -11.81
C ASP A 41 -5.95 -8.37 -11.89
N TYR A 42 -5.63 -7.43 -12.79
CA TYR A 42 -4.28 -6.88 -12.89
C TYR A 42 -3.82 -6.26 -11.57
N LEU A 43 -4.63 -5.39 -10.97
CA LEU A 43 -4.30 -4.71 -9.71
C LEU A 43 -4.18 -5.70 -8.55
N SER A 44 -5.07 -6.70 -8.48
CA SER A 44 -4.98 -7.76 -7.48
C SER A 44 -3.61 -8.45 -7.51
N GLU A 45 -3.13 -8.85 -8.69
CA GLU A 45 -1.80 -9.48 -8.81
C GLU A 45 -0.66 -8.53 -8.43
N HIS A 46 -0.80 -7.25 -8.75
CA HIS A 46 0.17 -6.23 -8.42
C HIS A 46 0.28 -5.99 -6.91
N GLU A 47 -0.85 -5.84 -6.23
CA GLU A 47 -0.87 -5.70 -4.77
C GLU A 47 -0.29 -6.93 -4.07
N ALA A 48 -0.55 -8.15 -4.57
CA ALA A 48 0.08 -9.35 -4.04
C ALA A 48 1.61 -9.37 -4.25
N LYS A 49 2.12 -8.80 -5.35
CA LYS A 49 3.56 -8.64 -5.58
C LYS A 49 4.15 -7.60 -4.64
N LEU A 50 3.45 -6.49 -4.41
CA LEU A 50 3.89 -5.42 -3.50
C LEU A 50 3.93 -5.91 -2.05
N ALA A 51 2.93 -6.66 -1.59
CA ALA A 51 2.94 -7.30 -0.27
C ALA A 51 4.18 -8.19 -0.06
N ARG A 52 4.58 -8.95 -1.09
CA ARG A 52 5.82 -9.76 -1.06
C ARG A 52 7.09 -8.91 -1.07
N ALA A 53 7.10 -7.82 -1.82
CA ALA A 53 8.23 -6.89 -1.86
C ALA A 53 8.43 -6.23 -0.50
N VAL A 54 7.35 -5.74 0.12
CA VAL A 54 7.35 -5.18 1.48
C VAL A 54 7.84 -6.21 2.51
N ASP A 55 7.39 -7.46 2.44
CA ASP A 55 7.86 -8.55 3.30
C ASP A 55 9.37 -8.82 3.18
N ALA A 56 9.96 -8.57 2.00
CA ALA A 56 11.39 -8.76 1.79
C ALA A 56 12.25 -7.75 2.58
N PHE A 57 11.71 -6.57 2.89
CA PHE A 57 12.41 -5.58 3.72
C PHE A 57 12.59 -6.03 5.17
N GLU A 58 11.69 -6.88 5.69
CA GLU A 58 11.88 -7.50 7.01
C GLU A 58 13.08 -8.46 7.02
N LYS A 59 13.38 -9.09 5.88
CA LYS A 59 14.48 -10.03 5.71
C LYS A 59 15.81 -9.35 5.40
N SER A 60 15.83 -8.02 5.32
CA SER A 60 17.07 -7.25 5.19
C SER A 60 17.90 -7.32 6.48
N ASP A 61 19.22 -7.20 6.39
CA ASP A 61 20.13 -7.18 7.55
C ASP A 61 19.97 -5.93 8.46
N ASN A 62 18.91 -5.13 8.25
CA ASN A 62 18.68 -3.89 8.96
C ASN A 62 17.90 -4.07 10.27
N LEU A 63 18.28 -5.05 11.09
CA LEU A 63 17.61 -5.38 12.36
C LEU A 63 17.53 -4.18 13.33
N LYS A 64 18.52 -3.28 13.28
CA LYS A 64 18.51 -2.04 14.08
C LYS A 64 17.41 -1.08 13.64
N ALA A 65 17.17 -0.95 12.33
CA ALA A 65 16.04 -0.17 11.82
C ALA A 65 14.72 -0.79 12.30
N LEU A 66 14.51 -2.08 12.06
CA LEU A 66 13.24 -2.77 12.34
C LEU A 66 12.77 -2.65 13.80
N ASN A 67 13.71 -2.62 14.75
CA ASN A 67 13.40 -2.55 16.19
C ASN A 67 13.28 -1.12 16.73
N THR A 68 13.28 -0.09 15.87
CA THR A 68 13.06 1.29 16.30
C THR A 68 11.58 1.50 16.64
N TRP A 69 11.32 2.13 17.78
CA TRP A 69 9.97 2.38 18.32
C TRP A 69 9.29 3.55 17.60
N VAL A 70 7.97 3.44 17.38
CA VAL A 70 7.20 4.43 16.60
C VAL A 70 5.97 5.02 17.31
N MET A 71 5.68 4.59 18.53
CA MET A 71 4.47 5.01 19.27
C MET A 71 4.30 6.53 19.34
N GLU A 72 5.36 7.26 19.70
CA GLU A 72 5.35 8.74 19.78
C GLU A 72 5.07 9.43 18.44
N TYR A 73 5.32 8.73 17.33
CA TYR A 73 5.05 9.23 16.00
C TYR A 73 3.58 9.02 15.62
N LEU A 74 3.03 7.84 15.93
CA LEU A 74 1.65 7.45 15.59
C LEU A 74 0.58 8.23 16.36
N ASP A 75 0.86 8.67 17.58
CA ASP A 75 -0.04 9.53 18.36
C ASP A 75 -0.42 10.83 17.62
N LYS A 76 0.42 11.29 16.66
CA LYS A 76 0.16 12.51 15.89
C LYS A 76 -0.50 12.27 14.54
N LYS A 77 -0.46 11.06 14.00
CA LYS A 77 -1.17 10.65 12.78
C LYS A 77 -1.49 9.15 12.88
N PRO A 78 -2.69 8.78 13.37
CA PRO A 78 -3.05 7.37 13.52
C PRO A 78 -3.14 6.69 12.16
N ILE A 79 -2.71 5.43 12.10
CA ILE A 79 -2.82 4.60 10.91
C ILE A 79 -4.27 4.16 10.74
N LYS A 80 -4.75 4.09 9.48
CA LYS A 80 -6.09 3.59 9.16
C LYS A 80 -6.28 2.16 9.67
N SER A 81 -7.49 1.83 10.11
CA SER A 81 -7.83 0.44 10.46
C SER A 81 -8.07 -0.38 9.20
N PHE A 82 -7.73 -1.67 9.22
CA PHE A 82 -8.08 -2.63 8.17
C PHE A 82 -9.59 -2.62 7.83
N ALA A 83 -10.45 -2.33 8.80
CA ALA A 83 -11.90 -2.22 8.60
C ALA A 83 -12.32 -1.09 7.63
N GLN A 84 -11.43 -0.15 7.31
CA GLN A 84 -11.67 0.92 6.35
C GLN A 84 -11.30 0.51 4.89
N ILE A 85 -10.74 -0.68 4.69
CA ILE A 85 -10.29 -1.21 3.39
C ILE A 85 -11.40 -2.02 2.69
N ASP A 86 -12.36 -2.57 3.44
CA ASP A 86 -13.43 -3.46 2.97
C ASP A 86 -14.51 -2.77 2.07
N ALA A 87 -14.20 -1.62 1.48
CA ALA A 87 -15.08 -1.02 0.48
C ALA A 87 -15.03 -1.87 -0.81
N PRO A 88 -16.17 -2.43 -1.28
CA PRO A 88 -16.19 -3.28 -2.46
C PRO A 88 -15.90 -2.45 -3.73
N PHE A 89 -15.10 -3.01 -4.64
CA PHE A 89 -14.81 -2.41 -5.96
C PHE A 89 -15.74 -2.95 -7.07
N ALA A 90 -16.67 -3.84 -6.71
CA ALA A 90 -17.49 -4.59 -7.67
C ALA A 90 -18.45 -3.71 -8.49
N ASP A 91 -18.84 -2.55 -7.97
CA ASP A 91 -19.76 -1.61 -8.63
C ASP A 91 -19.07 -0.36 -9.19
N LEU A 92 -17.74 -0.30 -9.09
CA LEU A 92 -16.95 0.86 -9.54
C LEU A 92 -16.55 0.72 -11.02
N SER A 93 -16.49 1.87 -11.70
CA SER A 93 -15.87 2.00 -13.02
C SER A 93 -14.34 1.85 -12.94
N ALA A 94 -13.70 1.59 -14.08
CA ALA A 94 -12.24 1.49 -14.15
C ALA A 94 -11.54 2.75 -13.62
N GLU A 95 -12.07 3.93 -13.96
CA GLU A 95 -11.55 5.22 -13.53
C GLU A 95 -11.69 5.43 -12.01
N GLU A 96 -12.85 5.06 -11.43
CA GLU A 96 -13.06 5.10 -9.97
C GLU A 96 -12.15 4.12 -9.22
N ILE A 97 -11.93 2.92 -9.79
CA ILE A 97 -11.01 1.91 -9.22
C ILE A 97 -9.58 2.49 -9.17
N ILE A 98 -9.09 3.06 -10.27
CA ILE A 98 -7.76 3.67 -10.34
C ILE A 98 -7.62 4.77 -9.29
N GLN A 99 -8.58 5.70 -9.24
CA GLN A 99 -8.52 6.80 -8.28
C GLN A 99 -8.48 6.28 -6.84
N ARG A 100 -9.33 5.30 -6.51
CA ARG A 100 -9.41 4.71 -5.18
C ARG A 100 -8.09 4.04 -4.78
N VAL A 101 -7.49 3.26 -5.67
CA VAL A 101 -6.22 2.56 -5.40
C VAL A 101 -5.05 3.54 -5.31
N GLU A 102 -5.00 4.56 -6.18
CA GLU A 102 -3.99 5.62 -6.10
C GLU A 102 -4.05 6.41 -4.79
N GLU A 103 -5.24 6.70 -4.29
CA GLU A 103 -5.44 7.37 -2.99
C GLU A 103 -4.89 6.52 -1.84
N GLU A 104 -5.13 5.20 -1.86
CA GLU A 104 -4.60 4.32 -0.82
C GLU A 104 -3.06 4.25 -0.85
N HIS A 105 -2.42 4.14 -2.02
CA HIS A 105 -0.95 4.21 -2.09
C HIS A 105 -0.40 5.57 -1.63
N ARG A 106 -1.09 6.67 -1.97
CA ARG A 106 -0.69 8.01 -1.53
C ARG A 106 -0.68 8.10 -0.01
N ASP A 107 -1.68 7.54 0.65
CA ASP A 107 -1.76 7.54 2.11
C ASP A 107 -0.62 6.74 2.75
N ILE A 108 -0.22 5.61 2.15
CA ILE A 108 0.93 4.82 2.60
C ILE A 108 2.25 5.58 2.37
N VAL A 109 2.42 6.25 1.22
CA VAL A 109 3.59 7.12 0.96
C VAL A 109 3.69 8.22 2.01
N GLU A 110 2.57 8.87 2.34
CA GLU A 110 2.54 9.91 3.36
C GLU A 110 2.88 9.38 4.75
N LEU A 111 2.40 8.18 5.09
CA LEU A 111 2.74 7.51 6.34
C LEU A 111 4.27 7.29 6.44
N TYR A 112 4.88 6.70 5.41
CA TYR A 112 6.32 6.45 5.42
C TYR A 112 7.14 7.74 5.48
N LYS A 113 6.77 8.77 4.72
CA LYS A 113 7.44 10.08 4.76
C LYS A 113 7.31 10.75 6.13
N PHE A 114 6.13 10.67 6.73
CA PHE A 114 5.88 11.21 8.07
C PHE A 114 6.77 10.52 9.11
N LEU A 115 6.85 9.18 9.05
CA LEU A 115 7.73 8.41 9.93
C LEU A 115 9.21 8.73 9.70
N ALA A 116 9.65 8.83 8.43
CA ALA A 116 11.04 9.17 8.10
C ALA A 116 11.44 10.54 8.65
N GLY A 117 10.57 11.55 8.50
CA GLY A 117 10.81 12.90 9.03
C GLY A 117 10.82 12.99 10.55
N ARG A 118 10.38 11.95 11.27
CA ARG A 118 10.40 11.87 12.74
C ARG A 118 11.45 10.92 13.29
N ALA A 119 11.87 9.96 12.47
CA ALA A 119 12.93 9.00 12.77
C ALA A 119 14.33 9.55 12.40
N VAL A 120 14.47 10.85 12.12
CA VAL A 120 15.73 11.49 11.70
C VAL A 120 16.88 11.07 12.62
N ALA A 121 18.01 10.71 12.02
CA ALA A 121 19.20 10.19 12.69
C ALA A 121 19.04 8.80 13.36
N THR A 122 18.00 8.05 13.03
CA THR A 122 17.90 6.61 13.35
C THR A 122 18.27 5.75 12.12
N PRO A 123 18.67 4.48 12.30
CA PRO A 123 18.96 3.56 11.20
C PRO A 123 17.77 3.27 10.26
N ALA A 124 16.56 3.72 10.62
CA ALA A 124 15.34 3.39 9.90
C ALA A 124 14.90 4.41 8.86
N VAL A 125 15.52 5.60 8.82
CA VAL A 125 15.17 6.63 7.83
C VAL A 125 15.33 6.10 6.41
N ASP A 126 16.47 5.48 6.11
CA ASP A 126 16.77 4.94 4.76
C ASP A 126 15.73 3.90 4.35
N LEU A 127 15.35 3.00 5.28
CA LEU A 127 14.34 1.98 5.05
C LEU A 127 12.96 2.58 4.72
N LEU A 128 12.56 3.61 5.46
CA LEU A 128 11.28 4.30 5.24
C LEU A 128 11.27 5.08 3.92
N GLU A 129 12.40 5.67 3.53
CA GLU A 129 12.54 6.37 2.26
C GLU A 129 12.49 5.41 1.07
N GLU A 130 13.13 4.24 1.18
CA GLU A 130 13.05 3.17 0.18
C GLU A 130 11.61 2.67 0.01
N LEU A 131 10.91 2.39 1.11
CA LEU A 131 9.49 2.00 1.10
C LEU A 131 8.60 3.11 0.51
N ALA A 132 8.84 4.38 0.86
CA ALA A 132 8.11 5.51 0.30
C ALA A 132 8.39 5.74 -1.20
N ALA A 133 9.55 5.31 -1.70
CA ALA A 133 9.89 5.35 -3.11
C ALA A 133 9.21 4.22 -3.88
N LEU A 134 9.15 3.01 -3.31
CA LEU A 134 8.46 1.85 -3.86
C LEU A 134 6.97 2.14 -4.09
N GLU A 135 6.26 2.62 -3.06
CA GLU A 135 4.83 2.95 -3.15
C GLU A 135 4.54 4.05 -4.18
N ARG A 136 5.42 5.07 -4.24
CA ARG A 136 5.28 6.17 -5.20
C ARG A 136 5.42 5.69 -6.63
N HIS A 137 6.32 4.74 -6.86
CA HIS A 137 6.49 4.14 -8.18
C HIS A 137 5.23 3.37 -8.59
N GLU A 138 4.58 2.65 -7.68
CA GLU A 138 3.32 1.96 -7.96
C GLU A 138 2.18 2.96 -8.26
N ALA A 139 2.05 4.05 -7.48
CA ALA A 139 1.08 5.11 -7.77
C ALA A 139 1.31 5.76 -9.16
N MET A 140 2.56 5.97 -9.57
CA MET A 140 2.87 6.48 -10.91
C MET A 140 2.53 5.47 -12.02
N ARG A 141 2.72 4.16 -11.77
CA ARG A 141 2.39 3.11 -12.73
C ARG A 141 0.89 2.99 -12.95
N LEU A 142 0.07 3.13 -11.90
CA LEU A 142 -1.39 3.17 -11.96
C LEU A 142 -1.90 4.28 -12.88
N SER A 143 -1.37 5.50 -12.71
CA SER A 143 -1.72 6.65 -13.54
C SER A 143 -1.44 6.39 -15.04
N ASN A 144 -0.35 5.67 -15.33
CA ASN A 144 -0.03 5.26 -16.70
C ASN A 144 -0.92 4.12 -17.23
N ALA A 145 -1.34 3.19 -16.37
CA ALA A 145 -2.27 2.11 -16.73
C ALA A 145 -3.66 2.66 -17.07
N SER A 146 -4.10 3.72 -16.38
CA SER A 146 -5.32 4.48 -16.72
C SER A 146 -5.31 4.97 -18.16
N ASN A 147 -4.20 5.60 -18.57
CA ASN A 147 -4.03 6.12 -19.92
C ASN A 147 -4.06 5.01 -20.98
N MET A 148 -3.44 3.86 -20.71
CA MET A 148 -3.47 2.72 -21.64
C MET A 148 -4.86 2.09 -21.79
N LEU A 149 -5.64 2.02 -20.70
CA LEU A 149 -7.00 1.48 -20.73
C LEU A 149 -8.01 2.46 -21.33
N GLY A 150 -7.71 3.76 -21.37
CA GLY A 150 -8.52 4.77 -22.06
C GLY A 150 -8.42 4.72 -23.60
N ASP A 151 -7.36 4.11 -24.12
CA ASP A 151 -7.06 3.99 -25.56
C ASP A 151 -7.56 2.67 -26.21
N ILE A 152 -8.20 1.78 -25.43
CA ILE A 152 -8.80 0.51 -25.89
C ILE A 152 -10.31 0.68 -26.06
#